data_AF-A0A1B0EWU6-F1
#
_entry.id   AF-A0A1B0EWU6-F1
#
_cell.length_a   1.000
_cell.length_b   1.000
_cell.length_c   1.000
_cell.angle_alpha   90.00
_cell.angle_beta   90.00
_cell.angle_gamma   90.00
#
_symmetry.space_group_name_H-M   'P 1'
#
loop_
_entity.id
_entity.type
_entity.pdbx_description
1 polymer ?
#
loop_
_entity_poly.entity_id
_entity_poly.type
_entity_poly.pdbx_seq_one_letter_code
_entity_poly.pdbx_strand_id
1 'polypeptide(L)'
;FFWQRKKCLNKENQASFSRNCGIQIRTIGDFWWKMDSCSAVEKELERVLTKFSAINEHSTKIIGDVLTHFIELQKHIAEGTESNAELTAGQVVILKDALSKTKEKLQRLTADHRDLHGTVSKVGKAIDRNFVSDFTATSRTDVFTTERNIQLLNTVIAQHFYRQGMEDVADMLIKVS
;
A
#
# COMPACT_ATOMS: atom_id res chain seq x y z
N PHE A 1 -23.43 -9.03 20.92
CA PHE A 1 -22.67 -10.16 21.51
C PHE A 1 -21.15 -9.95 21.61
N PHE A 2 -20.56 -8.89 21.04
CA PHE A 2 -19.10 -8.65 21.09
C PHE A 2 -18.62 -7.76 22.27
N TRP A 3 -19.53 -7.29 23.12
CA TRP A 3 -19.23 -6.25 24.11
C TRP A 3 -19.20 -6.71 25.58
N GLN A 4 -19.40 -8.00 25.85
CA GLN A 4 -19.58 -8.50 27.24
C GLN A 4 -18.50 -9.48 27.73
N ARG A 5 -17.44 -9.72 26.95
CA ARG A 5 -16.32 -10.60 27.37
C ARG A 5 -15.12 -9.84 27.97
N LYS A 6 -15.30 -8.55 28.30
CA LYS A 6 -14.24 -7.65 28.82
C LYS A 6 -14.04 -7.70 30.35
N LYS A 7 -14.67 -8.64 31.06
CA LYS A 7 -14.75 -8.62 32.54
C LYS A 7 -14.33 -9.89 33.27
N CYS A 8 -13.49 -10.74 32.68
CA CYS A 8 -12.92 -11.89 33.39
C CYS A 8 -11.40 -11.96 33.22
N LEU A 9 -10.66 -11.11 33.90
CA LEU A 9 -9.27 -11.38 34.25
C LEU A 9 -9.03 -10.74 35.62
N ASN A 10 -8.98 -11.62 36.62
CA ASN A 10 -8.77 -11.27 38.02
C ASN A 10 -7.38 -10.61 38.16
N LYS A 11 -7.33 -9.40 38.72
CA LYS A 11 -6.10 -8.59 38.83
C LYS A 11 -4.97 -9.29 39.60
N GLU A 12 -5.30 -10.28 40.44
CA GLU A 12 -4.33 -10.99 41.28
C GLU A 12 -3.43 -11.96 40.49
N ASN A 13 -3.93 -12.58 39.41
CA ASN A 13 -3.09 -13.47 38.57
C ASN A 13 -2.14 -12.70 37.65
N GLN A 14 -2.39 -11.41 37.37
CA GLN A 14 -1.48 -10.58 36.58
C GLN A 14 -0.24 -10.13 37.38
N ALA A 15 -0.38 -9.88 38.69
CA ALA A 15 0.70 -9.37 39.52
C ALA A 15 1.72 -10.45 39.92
N SER A 16 1.27 -11.69 40.09
CA SER A 16 2.16 -12.83 40.39
C SER A 16 2.94 -13.27 39.14
N PHE A 17 2.38 -13.11 37.95
CA PHE A 17 3.02 -13.47 36.68
C PHE A 17 4.12 -12.48 36.25
N SER A 18 3.92 -11.18 36.47
CA SER A 18 4.91 -10.16 36.10
C SER A 18 6.24 -10.28 36.88
N ARG A 19 6.21 -10.86 38.09
CA ARG A 19 7.41 -11.07 38.91
C ARG A 19 8.29 -12.26 38.48
N ASN A 20 7.73 -13.28 37.82
CA ASN A 20 8.50 -14.50 37.51
C ASN A 20 9.14 -14.51 36.11
N CYS A 21 8.70 -13.64 35.19
CA CYS A 21 9.21 -13.64 33.81
C CYS A 21 9.89 -12.34 33.36
N GLY A 22 9.97 -11.29 34.20
CA GLY A 22 10.62 -10.02 33.81
C GLY A 22 9.98 -9.31 32.61
N ILE A 23 8.76 -9.68 32.23
CA ILE A 23 8.03 -9.08 31.10
C ILE A 23 7.08 -8.02 31.64
N GLN A 24 7.35 -6.78 31.28
CA GLN A 24 6.55 -5.61 31.63
C GLN A 24 5.29 -5.61 30.75
N ILE A 25 4.17 -6.11 31.28
CA ILE A 25 2.86 -6.11 30.59
C ILE A 25 2.37 -4.66 30.53
N ARG A 26 2.65 -3.98 29.41
CA ARG A 26 2.01 -2.70 29.08
C ARG A 26 0.59 -2.96 28.54
N THR A 27 -0.33 -2.11 28.99
CA THR A 27 -1.77 -2.09 28.77
C THR A 27 -2.24 -2.45 27.36
N ILE A 28 -3.19 -3.40 27.28
CA ILE A 28 -3.87 -3.97 26.09
C ILE A 28 -4.85 -2.97 25.40
N GLY A 29 -4.60 -1.66 25.52
CA GLY A 29 -5.51 -0.61 25.01
C GLY A 29 -5.30 -0.25 23.54
N ASP A 30 -4.04 -0.20 23.10
CA ASP A 30 -3.65 0.34 21.79
C ASP A 30 -2.89 -0.66 20.92
N PHE A 31 -2.98 -1.95 21.24
CA PHE A 31 -2.40 -3.03 20.44
C PHE A 31 -3.26 -3.30 19.19
N TRP A 32 -3.68 -2.23 18.50
CA TRP A 32 -4.03 -2.25 17.09
C TRP A 32 -2.74 -2.60 16.35
N TRP A 33 -2.62 -3.88 16.04
CA TRP A 33 -1.53 -4.52 15.33
C TRP A 33 -1.47 -4.01 13.89
N LYS A 34 -1.07 -2.75 13.70
CA LYS A 34 -0.54 -2.34 12.40
C LYS A 34 0.91 -2.81 12.41
N MET A 35 1.12 -4.02 11.88
CA MET A 35 2.45 -4.58 11.65
C MET A 35 3.36 -3.46 11.12
N ASP A 36 4.50 -3.19 11.76
CA ASP A 36 5.38 -2.09 11.35
C ASP A 36 5.76 -2.21 9.85
N SER A 37 5.89 -3.46 9.38
CA SER A 37 6.03 -3.86 7.98
C SER A 37 4.89 -3.36 7.08
N CYS A 38 3.63 -3.50 7.49
CA CYS A 38 2.47 -2.98 6.74
C CYS A 38 2.47 -1.44 6.74
N SER A 39 2.74 -0.81 7.89
CA SER A 39 2.83 0.64 8.01
C SER A 39 3.90 1.24 7.08
N ALA A 40 5.05 0.57 6.96
CA ALA A 40 6.15 0.98 6.09
C ALA A 40 5.77 0.94 4.60
N VAL A 41 5.09 -0.12 4.15
CA VAL A 41 4.64 -0.24 2.76
C VAL A 41 3.52 0.74 2.45
N GLU A 42 2.55 0.91 3.35
CA GLU A 42 1.48 1.89 3.20
C GLU A 42 2.01 3.31 2.99
N LYS A 43 3.06 3.70 3.72
CA LYS A 43 3.70 5.00 3.55
C LYS A 43 4.30 5.19 2.15
N GLU A 44 4.89 4.16 1.56
CA GLU A 44 5.39 4.24 0.18
C GLU A 44 4.24 4.25 -0.83
N LEU A 45 3.17 3.50 -0.57
CA LEU A 45 1.97 3.48 -1.41
C LEU A 45 1.29 4.85 -1.44
N GLU A 46 1.15 5.52 -0.29
CA GLU A 46 0.59 6.87 -0.20
C GLU A 46 1.37 7.86 -1.08
N ARG A 47 2.71 7.77 -1.09
CA ARG A 47 3.55 8.61 -1.96
C ARG A 47 3.30 8.35 -3.44
N VAL A 48 3.08 7.10 -3.85
CA VAL A 48 2.71 6.78 -5.23
C VAL A 48 1.35 7.39 -5.56
N LEU A 49 0.36 7.23 -4.69
CA LEU A 49 -0.98 7.75 -4.90
C LEU A 49 -0.99 9.28 -5.03
N THR A 50 -0.32 9.99 -4.14
CA THR A 50 -0.21 11.47 -4.22
C THR A 50 0.42 11.92 -5.54
N LYS A 51 1.54 11.28 -5.93
CA LYS A 51 2.24 11.64 -7.16
C LYS A 51 1.44 11.28 -8.41
N PHE A 52 0.80 10.12 -8.43
CA PHE A 52 -0.05 9.66 -9.53
C PHE A 52 -1.24 10.60 -9.73
N SER A 53 -1.94 10.98 -8.65
CA SER A 53 -3.06 11.92 -8.74
C SER A 53 -2.63 13.27 -9.29
N ALA A 54 -1.51 13.82 -8.81
CA ALA A 54 -0.99 15.09 -9.30
C ALA A 54 -0.61 15.04 -10.80
N ILE A 55 0.04 13.96 -11.23
CA ILE A 55 0.36 13.74 -12.65
C ILE A 55 -0.93 13.60 -13.47
N ASN A 56 -1.91 12.82 -13.00
CA ASN A 56 -3.15 12.57 -13.72
C ASN A 56 -3.98 13.85 -13.92
N GLU A 57 -4.09 14.68 -12.89
CA GLU A 57 -4.75 15.99 -12.96
C GLU A 57 -4.05 16.91 -13.97
N HIS A 58 -2.72 17.02 -13.88
CA HIS A 58 -1.91 17.81 -14.80
C HIS A 58 -2.01 17.31 -16.25
N SER A 59 -1.98 15.98 -16.46
CA SER A 59 -2.10 15.34 -17.76
C SER A 59 -3.44 15.64 -18.41
N THR A 60 -4.52 15.46 -17.65
CA THR A 60 -5.89 15.70 -18.12
C THR A 60 -6.06 17.14 -18.55
N LYS A 61 -5.52 18.08 -17.76
CA LYS A 61 -5.53 19.51 -18.10
C LYS A 61 -4.73 19.79 -19.38
N ILE A 62 -3.49 19.32 -19.48
CA ILE A 62 -2.65 19.54 -20.67
C ILE A 62 -3.30 19.01 -21.94
N ILE A 63 -3.83 17.77 -21.88
CA ILE A 63 -4.47 17.13 -23.02
C ILE A 63 -5.75 17.89 -23.40
N GLY A 64 -6.53 18.32 -22.42
CA GLY A 64 -7.70 19.18 -22.62
C GLY A 64 -7.35 20.50 -23.31
N ASP A 65 -6.35 21.22 -22.80
CA ASP A 65 -5.88 22.49 -23.37
C ASP A 65 -5.39 22.32 -24.83
N VAL A 66 -4.66 21.23 -25.11
CA VAL A 66 -4.21 20.90 -26.46
C VAL A 66 -5.42 20.61 -27.36
N LEU A 67 -6.36 19.79 -26.91
CA LEU A 67 -7.54 19.44 -27.69
C LEU A 67 -8.37 20.69 -28.04
N THR A 68 -8.66 21.53 -27.04
CA THR A 68 -9.39 22.79 -27.26
C THR A 68 -8.67 23.69 -28.25
N HIS A 69 -7.36 23.84 -28.13
CA HIS A 69 -6.58 24.67 -29.06
C HIS A 69 -6.65 24.14 -30.50
N PHE A 70 -6.56 22.82 -30.70
CA PHE A 70 -6.66 22.23 -32.04
C PHE A 70 -8.08 22.34 -32.62
N ILE A 71 -9.12 22.21 -31.79
CA ILE A 71 -10.52 22.43 -32.20
C ILE A 71 -10.73 23.89 -32.62
N GLU A 72 -10.23 24.85 -31.86
CA GLU A 72 -10.31 26.27 -32.21
C GLU A 72 -9.58 26.57 -33.52
N LEU A 73 -8.35 26.06 -33.68
CA LEU A 73 -7.61 26.19 -34.94
C LEU A 73 -8.38 25.61 -36.13
N GLN A 74 -8.97 24.42 -35.96
CA GLN A 74 -9.79 23.80 -37.00
C GLN A 74 -11.00 24.67 -37.36
N LYS A 75 -11.68 25.23 -36.36
CA LYS A 75 -12.82 26.13 -36.56
C LYS A 75 -12.40 27.40 -37.31
N HIS A 76 -11.32 28.05 -36.90
CA HIS A 76 -10.81 29.25 -37.57
C HIS A 76 -10.42 29.00 -39.02
N ILE A 77 -9.86 27.83 -39.32
CA ILE A 77 -9.56 27.42 -40.70
C ILE A 77 -10.86 27.21 -41.48
N ALA A 78 -11.86 26.54 -40.91
CA ALA A 78 -13.13 26.27 -41.58
C ALA A 78 -13.96 27.55 -41.86
N GLU A 79 -13.92 28.53 -40.95
CA GLU A 79 -14.64 29.81 -41.11
C GLU A 79 -13.98 30.75 -42.14
N GLY A 80 -12.67 30.62 -42.36
CA GLY A 80 -11.89 31.51 -43.23
C GLY A 80 -11.66 30.98 -44.66
N THR A 81 -12.18 29.80 -45.00
CA THR A 81 -11.81 29.09 -46.23
C THR A 81 -13.07 28.61 -46.96
N GLU A 82 -13.28 29.03 -48.21
CA GLU A 82 -14.33 28.46 -49.07
C GLU A 82 -14.06 26.96 -49.31
N SER A 83 -15.11 26.16 -49.57
CA SER A 83 -14.96 24.71 -49.75
C SER A 83 -13.96 24.41 -50.89
N ASN A 84 -12.86 23.71 -50.55
CA ASN A 84 -11.70 23.38 -51.41
C ASN A 84 -10.61 24.45 -51.61
N ALA A 85 -10.57 25.55 -50.87
CA ALA A 85 -9.41 26.43 -50.90
C ALA A 85 -8.20 25.84 -50.12
N GLU A 86 -7.00 25.95 -50.70
CA GLU A 86 -5.75 25.50 -50.06
C GLU A 86 -5.43 26.33 -48.81
N LEU A 87 -4.81 25.68 -47.82
CA LEU A 87 -4.33 26.38 -46.61
C LEU A 87 -3.31 27.45 -46.98
N THR A 88 -3.49 28.65 -46.45
CA THR A 88 -2.52 29.73 -46.61
C THR A 88 -1.20 29.39 -45.91
N ALA A 89 -0.08 29.92 -46.43
CA ALA A 89 1.24 29.72 -45.82
C ALA A 89 1.28 30.13 -44.33
N GLY A 90 0.54 31.16 -43.94
CA GLY A 90 0.41 31.59 -42.55
C GLY A 90 -0.30 30.56 -41.66
N GLN A 91 -1.41 29.98 -42.13
CA GLN A 91 -2.12 28.91 -41.40
C GLN A 91 -1.24 27.67 -41.22
N VAL A 92 -0.45 27.31 -42.24
CA VAL A 92 0.51 26.19 -42.15
C VAL A 92 1.58 26.44 -41.08
N VAL A 93 2.09 27.67 -40.97
CA VAL A 93 3.06 28.04 -39.92
C VAL A 93 2.44 27.92 -38.53
N ILE A 94 1.21 28.41 -38.33
CA ILE A 94 0.50 28.32 -37.05
C ILE A 94 0.26 26.86 -36.65
N LEU A 95 -0.17 26.01 -37.59
CA LEU A 95 -0.36 24.57 -37.35
C LEU A 95 0.95 23.87 -36.95
N LYS A 96 2.06 24.19 -37.62
CA LYS A 96 3.38 23.63 -37.29
C LYS A 96 3.85 24.06 -35.90
N ASP A 97 3.63 25.31 -35.53
CA ASP A 97 3.95 25.82 -34.19
C ASP A 97 3.10 25.14 -33.10
N ALA A 98 1.79 25.02 -33.31
CA ALA A 98 0.88 24.31 -32.42
C ALA A 98 1.29 22.84 -32.23
N LEU A 99 1.68 22.15 -33.32
CA LEU A 99 2.17 20.77 -33.27
C LEU A 99 3.48 20.65 -32.47
N SER A 100 4.41 21.59 -32.66
CA SER A 100 5.67 21.61 -31.93
C SER A 100 5.44 21.79 -30.43
N LYS A 101 4.60 22.74 -30.04
CA LYS A 101 4.23 22.98 -28.63
C LYS A 101 3.55 21.76 -28.00
N THR A 102 2.66 21.09 -28.72
CA THR A 102 2.02 19.85 -28.26
C THR A 102 3.05 18.74 -28.03
N LYS A 103 4.00 18.58 -28.96
CA LYS A 103 5.08 17.60 -28.82
C LYS A 103 5.90 17.85 -27.56
N GLU A 104 6.26 19.10 -27.27
CA GLU A 104 6.98 19.46 -26.04
C GLU A 104 6.18 19.13 -24.78
N LYS A 105 4.87 19.45 -24.76
CA LYS A 105 3.98 19.12 -23.63
C LYS A 105 3.90 17.60 -23.39
N LEU A 106 3.76 16.81 -24.46
CA LEU A 106 3.74 15.34 -24.41
C LEU A 106 5.05 14.74 -23.91
N GLN A 107 6.19 15.33 -24.30
CA GLN A 107 7.51 14.88 -23.83
C GLN A 107 7.67 15.11 -22.31
N ARG A 108 7.20 16.24 -21.79
CA ARG A 108 7.18 16.51 -20.34
C ARG A 108 6.32 15.48 -19.60
N LEU A 109 5.10 15.22 -20.11
CA LEU A 109 4.23 14.21 -19.54
C LEU A 109 4.87 12.80 -19.53
N THR A 110 5.57 12.46 -20.60
CA THR A 110 6.31 11.18 -20.69
C THR A 110 7.42 11.10 -19.64
N ALA A 111 8.12 12.21 -19.39
CA ALA A 111 9.15 12.29 -18.35
C ALA A 111 8.55 12.12 -16.95
N ASP A 112 7.42 12.78 -16.66
CA ASP A 112 6.70 12.67 -15.38
C ASP A 112 6.26 11.22 -15.11
N HIS A 113 5.70 10.55 -16.12
CA HIS A 113 5.33 9.13 -16.04
C HIS A 113 6.54 8.23 -15.73
N ARG A 114 7.67 8.46 -16.39
CA ARG A 114 8.90 7.71 -16.13
C ARG A 114 9.40 7.93 -14.70
N ASP A 115 9.28 9.15 -14.17
CA ASP A 115 9.66 9.46 -12.79
C ASP A 115 8.68 8.85 -11.76
N LEU A 116 7.41 8.65 -12.11
CA LEU A 116 6.46 7.89 -11.28
C LEU A 116 6.87 6.42 -11.12
N HIS A 117 7.35 5.77 -12.18
CA HIS A 117 7.86 4.39 -12.11
C HIS A 117 8.94 4.22 -11.04
N GLY A 118 9.77 5.24 -10.82
CA GLY A 118 10.77 5.26 -9.76
C GLY A 118 10.14 5.15 -8.37
N THR A 119 9.03 5.84 -8.11
CA THR A 119 8.28 5.76 -6.84
C THR A 119 7.60 4.39 -6.69
N VAL A 120 7.01 3.85 -7.76
CA VAL A 120 6.41 2.49 -7.75
C VAL A 120 7.45 1.42 -7.41
N SER A 121 8.67 1.55 -7.94
CA SER A 121 9.77 0.63 -7.61
C SER A 121 10.16 0.66 -6.13
N LYS A 122 9.99 1.80 -5.44
CA LYS A 122 10.25 1.91 -3.99
C LYS A 122 9.23 1.12 -3.18
N VAL A 123 7.96 1.08 -3.61
CA VAL A 123 6.94 0.24 -2.99
C VAL A 123 7.33 -1.24 -3.09
N GLY A 124 7.73 -1.70 -4.27
CA GLY A 124 8.21 -3.09 -4.46
C GLY A 124 9.38 -3.42 -3.52
N LYS A 125 10.39 -2.55 -3.44
CA LYS A 125 11.52 -2.72 -2.52
C LYS A 125 11.11 -2.70 -1.05
N ALA A 126 10.11 -1.90 -0.68
CA ALA A 126 9.58 -1.87 0.68
C ALA A 126 8.83 -3.17 1.02
N ILE A 127 8.08 -3.73 0.07
CA ILE A 127 7.46 -5.04 0.23
C ILE A 127 8.54 -6.10 0.44
N ASP A 128 9.55 -6.15 -0.43
CA ASP A 128 10.62 -7.15 -0.35
C ASP A 128 11.33 -7.09 1.01
N ARG A 129 11.68 -5.89 1.48
CA ARG A 129 12.39 -5.70 2.75
C ARG A 129 11.59 -6.09 3.98
N ASN A 130 10.28 -5.86 3.96
CA ASN A 130 9.45 -5.99 5.16
C ASN A 130 8.70 -7.32 5.24
N PHE A 131 8.58 -8.08 4.13
CA PHE A 131 7.78 -9.30 4.09
C PHE A 131 8.56 -10.55 3.65
N VAL A 132 9.71 -10.43 2.99
CA VAL A 132 10.48 -11.61 2.54
C VAL A 132 11.11 -12.36 3.71
N SER A 133 11.60 -11.64 4.73
CA SER A 133 12.08 -12.27 5.97
C SER A 133 10.97 -13.03 6.69
N ASP A 134 9.80 -12.40 6.81
CA ASP A 134 8.65 -12.95 7.53
C ASP A 134 8.08 -14.17 6.79
N PHE A 135 8.07 -14.12 5.46
CA PHE A 135 7.74 -15.26 4.61
C PHE A 135 8.71 -16.42 4.82
N THR A 136 10.02 -16.18 4.68
CA THR A 136 11.04 -17.25 4.84
C THR A 136 11.11 -17.82 6.26
N ALA A 137 10.75 -17.05 7.29
CA ALA A 137 10.67 -17.52 8.67
C ALA A 137 9.43 -18.39 8.91
N THR A 138 8.30 -18.07 8.28
CA THR A 138 7.04 -18.81 8.42
C THR A 138 7.01 -20.08 7.55
N SER A 139 7.70 -20.08 6.41
CA SER A 139 7.78 -21.24 5.50
C SER A 139 8.75 -22.33 5.94
N ARG A 140 9.56 -22.07 6.98
CA ARG A 140 10.51 -23.05 7.52
C ARG A 140 9.77 -24.10 8.36
N THR A 141 9.49 -25.25 7.75
CA THR A 141 8.90 -26.41 8.43
C THR A 141 9.82 -27.03 9.48
N ASP A 142 11.13 -26.76 9.41
CA ASP A 142 12.15 -27.18 10.39
C ASP A 142 12.11 -26.38 11.70
N VAL A 143 11.50 -25.19 11.72
CA VAL A 143 11.35 -24.40 12.95
C VAL A 143 10.47 -25.13 13.98
N PHE A 144 9.57 -26.01 13.53
CA PHE A 144 8.67 -26.79 14.38
C PHE A 144 9.06 -28.26 14.52
N THR A 145 10.29 -28.65 14.15
CA THR A 145 10.72 -30.06 14.30
C THR A 145 11.49 -30.32 15.59
N THR A 146 12.02 -29.27 16.22
CA THR A 146 12.74 -29.40 17.49
C THR A 146 11.74 -29.52 18.63
N GLU A 147 11.93 -30.51 19.49
CA GLU A 147 11.12 -30.78 20.69
C GLU A 147 10.79 -29.52 21.50
N ARG A 148 11.80 -28.67 21.75
CA ARG A 148 11.64 -27.37 22.43
C ARG A 148 10.67 -26.42 21.73
N ASN A 149 10.70 -26.34 20.41
CA ASN A 149 9.84 -25.42 19.65
C ASN A 149 8.41 -25.96 19.52
N ILE A 150 8.26 -27.29 19.48
CA ILE A 150 6.95 -27.97 19.53
C ILE A 150 6.30 -27.71 20.89
N GLN A 151 7.03 -27.83 21.99
CA GLN A 151 6.53 -27.53 23.34
C GLN A 151 6.10 -26.06 23.49
N LEU A 152 6.89 -25.13 22.92
CA LEU A 152 6.53 -23.70 22.89
C LEU A 152 5.25 -23.45 22.07
N LEU A 153 5.13 -24.08 20.90
CA LEU A 153 3.94 -23.99 20.05
C LEU A 153 2.70 -24.54 20.77
N ASN A 154 2.79 -25.73 21.35
CA ASN A 154 1.71 -26.35 22.11
C ASN A 154 1.29 -25.48 23.30
N THR A 155 2.25 -24.84 23.97
CA THR A 155 1.95 -23.89 25.05
C THR A 155 1.17 -22.68 24.55
N VAL A 156 1.55 -22.09 23.42
CA VAL A 156 0.83 -20.94 22.83
C VAL A 156 -0.58 -21.34 22.35
N ILE A 157 -0.73 -22.56 21.81
CA ILE A 157 -2.03 -23.11 21.39
C ILE A 157 -2.92 -23.37 22.62
N ALA A 158 -2.39 -23.99 23.68
CA ALA A 158 -3.13 -24.19 24.93
C ALA A 158 -3.57 -22.84 25.54
N GLN A 159 -2.70 -21.82 25.52
CA GLN A 159 -3.06 -20.45 25.93
C GLN A 159 -4.17 -19.82 25.06
N HIS A 160 -4.29 -20.19 23.79
CA HIS A 160 -5.43 -19.80 22.97
C HIS A 160 -6.71 -20.52 23.43
N PHE A 161 -6.64 -21.83 23.69
CA PHE A 161 -7.79 -22.61 24.15
C PHE A 161 -8.30 -22.21 25.54
N TYR A 162 -7.42 -21.91 26.50
CA TYR A 162 -7.83 -21.33 27.79
C TYR A 162 -8.59 -20.00 27.59
N ARG A 163 -8.14 -19.14 26.67
CA ARG A 163 -8.84 -17.87 26.38
C ARG A 163 -10.19 -18.05 25.71
N GLN A 164 -10.37 -19.14 24.96
CA GLN A 164 -11.66 -19.48 24.36
C GLN A 164 -12.62 -20.14 25.38
N GLY A 165 -12.12 -20.59 26.53
CA GLY A 165 -12.88 -21.29 27.56
C GLY A 165 -12.90 -22.82 27.37
N MET A 166 -11.98 -23.37 26.58
CA MET A 166 -11.81 -24.81 26.36
C MET A 166 -10.63 -25.33 27.19
N GLU A 167 -10.81 -25.32 28.52
CA GLU A 167 -9.74 -25.62 29.49
C GLU A 167 -9.37 -27.11 29.47
N ASP A 168 -10.34 -27.99 29.24
CA ASP A 168 -10.18 -29.44 29.09
C ASP A 168 -9.29 -29.82 27.91
N VAL A 169 -9.49 -29.16 26.77
CA VAL A 169 -8.67 -29.35 25.55
C VAL A 169 -7.26 -28.80 25.76
N ALA A 170 -7.13 -27.65 26.43
CA ALA A 170 -5.83 -27.05 26.75
C ALA A 170 -4.99 -27.93 27.70
N ASP A 171 -5.61 -28.45 28.76
CA ASP A 171 -4.98 -29.35 29.73
C ASP A 171 -4.55 -30.68 29.09
N MET A 172 -5.41 -31.25 28.23
CA MET A 172 -5.08 -32.46 27.48
C MET A 172 -3.90 -32.22 26.54
N LEU A 173 -3.86 -31.08 25.86
CA LEU A 173 -2.79 -30.73 24.93
C LEU A 173 -1.45 -30.61 25.68
N ILE A 174 -1.41 -29.94 26.83
CA ILE A 174 -0.18 -29.81 27.64
C ILE A 174 0.26 -31.15 28.23
N LYS A 175 -0.67 -32.05 28.57
CA LYS A 175 -0.37 -33.34 29.17
C LYS A 175 0.21 -34.38 28.19
N VAL A 176 -0.10 -34.23 26.90
CA VAL A 176 0.35 -35.15 25.83
C VAL A 176 1.58 -34.61 25.07
N SER A 177 1.93 -33.33 25.30
CA SER A 177 3.18 -32.70 24.88
C SER A 177 4.35 -33.10 25.76
#